data_AF-A0A7K2YJ40-F1
#
_entry.id   AF-A0A7K2YJ40-F1
#
_cell.length_a   1.000
_cell.length_b   1.000
_cell.length_c   1.000
_cell.angle_alpha   90.00
_cell.angle_beta   90.00
_cell.angle_gamma   90.00
#
_symmetry.space_group_name_H-M   'P 1'
#
loop_
_entity.id
_entity.type
_entity.pdbx_description
1 polymer ?
#
loop_
_entity_poly.entity_id
_entity_poly.type
_entity_poly.pdbx_seq_one_letter_code
_entity_poly.pdbx_strand_id
1 'polypeptide(L)' 'MADIRFTTVNPDTPLLRDKQTGVVSVPLLVHDGEGQPTSITELLLDSVRAELLHASLSRALNGQDPKGRER' A
#
# COMPACT_ATOMS: atom_id res chain seq x y z
N MET A 1 4.84 -11.49 -21.91
CA MET A 1 5.01 -10.80 -20.61
C MET A 1 3.67 -10.86 -19.91
N ALA A 2 3.61 -11.28 -18.65
CA ALA A 2 2.36 -11.24 -17.89
C ALA A 2 1.97 -9.76 -17.72
N ASP A 3 0.74 -9.42 -18.11
CA ASP A 3 0.25 -8.05 -18.06
C ASP A 3 -0.04 -7.69 -16.60
N ILE A 4 0.72 -6.73 -16.04
CA ILE A 4 0.58 -6.32 -14.64
C ILE A 4 -0.68 -5.47 -14.52
N ARG A 5 -1.65 -5.93 -13.73
CA ARG A 5 -2.94 -5.25 -13.61
C ARG A 5 -3.02 -4.39 -12.36
N PHE A 6 -2.59 -4.91 -11.21
CA PHE A 6 -2.65 -4.19 -9.94
C PHE A 6 -1.66 -4.76 -8.92
N THR A 7 -1.48 -4.04 -7.82
CA THR A 7 -0.69 -4.47 -6.67
C THR A 7 -1.51 -4.46 -5.39
N THR A 8 -1.16 -5.34 -4.45
CA THR A 8 -1.73 -5.38 -3.10
C THR A 8 -0.60 -5.40 -2.08
N VAL A 9 -0.89 -5.05 -0.82
CA VAL A 9 0.08 -5.22 0.26
C VAL A 9 0.24 -6.72 0.53
N ASN A 10 1.48 -7.20 0.59
CA ASN A 10 1.76 -8.59 0.96
C ASN A 10 1.46 -8.80 2.46
N PRO A 11 0.47 -9.62 2.84
CA PRO A 11 0.11 -9.82 4.24
C PRO A 11 1.12 -10.68 5.01
N ASP A 12 1.93 -11.48 4.31
CA ASP A 12 2.85 -12.45 4.92
C ASP A 12 4.21 -11.85 5.24
N THR A 13 4.49 -10.64 4.73
CA THR A 13 5.77 -9.95 4.94
C THR A 13 5.56 -8.70 5.78
N PRO A 14 6.28 -8.55 6.91
CA PRO A 14 6.15 -7.35 7.74
C PRO A 14 6.70 -6.12 7.01
N LEU A 15 6.08 -4.97 7.28
CA LEU A 15 6.64 -3.67 6.89
C LEU A 15 7.94 -3.40 7.65
N LEU A 16 8.93 -2.84 6.95
CA LEU A 16 10.21 -2.49 7.55
C LEU A 16 10.36 -0.97 7.58
N ARG A 17 10.97 -0.46 8.66
CA ARG A 17 11.39 0.95 8.76
C ARG A 17 12.87 1.01 9.07
N ASP A 18 13.63 1.62 8.16
CA ASP A 18 15.02 1.97 8.42
C ASP A 18 15.07 3.12 9.42
N LYS A 19 15.75 2.89 10.55
CA LYS A 19 15.89 3.87 11.63
C LYS A 19 16.88 4.99 11.31
N GLN A 20 17.83 4.77 10.39
CA GLN A 20 18.83 5.77 10.02
C GLN A 20 18.27 6.76 9.01
N THR A 21 17.62 6.25 7.97
CA THR A 21 17.08 7.07 6.87
C THR A 21 15.61 7.46 7.07
N GLY A 22 14.89 6.77 7.96
CA GLY A 22 13.46 6.96 8.16
C GLY A 22 12.58 6.41 7.04
N VAL A 23 13.16 5.68 6.08
CA VAL A 23 12.46 5.05 4.97
C VAL A 23 11.64 3.88 5.47
N VAL A 24 10.41 3.77 4.97
CA VAL A 24 9.49 2.66 5.20
C VAL A 24 9.40 1.84 3.92
N SER A 25 9.71 0.54 3.99
CA SER A 25 9.49 -0.42 2.90
C SER A 25 8.17 -1.14 3.12
N VAL A 26 7.27 -1.01 2.14
CA VAL A 26 5.99 -1.73 2.08
C VAL A 26 6.12 -2.85 1.05
N PRO A 27 6.03 -4.13 1.45
CA PRO A 27 6.09 -5.25 0.51
C PRO A 27 4.77 -5.33 -0.27
N LEU A 28 4.86 -5.38 -1.60
CA LEU A 28 3.71 -5.45 -2.50
C LEU A 28 3.73 -6.76 -3.29
N LEU A 29 2.55 -7.37 -3.44
CA LEU A 29 2.31 -8.44 -4.40
C LEU A 29 1.86 -7.84 -5.73
N VAL A 30 2.46 -8.29 -6.83
CA VAL A 30 2.10 -7.89 -8.19
C VAL A 30 1.17 -8.95 -8.78
N HIS A 31 0.00 -8.52 -9.23
CA HIS A 31 -1.02 -9.41 -9.80
C HIS A 31 -1.14 -9.23 -11.31
N ASP A 32 -1.35 -10.35 -12.01
CA ASP A 32 -1.61 -10.35 -13.45
C ASP A 32 -3.07 -9.98 -13.79
N GLY A 33 -3.41 -10.07 -15.09
CA GLY A 33 -4.75 -9.84 -15.60
C GLY A 33 -5.86 -10.69 -14.95
N GLU A 34 -5.51 -11.90 -14.52
CA GLU A 34 -6.39 -12.89 -13.87
C GLU A 34 -6.39 -12.76 -12.34
N GLY A 35 -5.62 -11.80 -11.79
CA GLY A 35 -5.52 -11.55 -10.36
C GLY A 35 -4.57 -12.50 -9.62
N GLN A 36 -3.81 -13.35 -10.33
CA GLN A 36 -2.85 -14.25 -9.69
C GLN A 36 -1.58 -13.49 -9.29
N PRO A 37 -1.02 -13.74 -8.09
CA PRO A 37 0.24 -13.13 -7.70
C PRO A 37 1.38 -13.70 -8.54
N THR A 38 2.17 -12.83 -9.16
CA THR A 38 3.25 -13.20 -10.09
C THR A 38 4.63 -12.86 -9.57
N SER A 39 4.75 -11.82 -8.76
CA SER A 39 6.02 -11.38 -8.18
C SER A 39 5.81 -10.51 -6.95
N ILE A 40 6.91 -10.23 -6.25
CA ILE A 40 6.97 -9.35 -5.09
C ILE A 40 7.83 -8.13 -5.46
N THR A 41 7.40 -6.94 -5.04
CA THR A 41 8.16 -5.70 -5.15
C THR A 41 8.04 -4.89 -3.87
N GLU A 42 8.78 -3.79 -3.77
CA GLU A 42 8.78 -2.92 -2.58
C GLU A 42 8.40 -1.50 -2.96
N LEU A 43 7.49 -0.90 -2.18
CA LEU A 43 7.20 0.51 -2.23
C LEU A 43 7.96 1.21 -1.09
N LEU A 44 8.95 2.03 -1.47
CA LEU A 44 9.76 2.80 -0.54
C LEU A 44 9.13 4.18 -0.31
N LEU A 45 8.85 4.49 0.95
CA LEU A 45 8.20 5.73 1.37
C LEU A 45 9.06 6.45 2.40
N ASP A 46 9.08 7.77 2.36
CA ASP A 46 9.50 8.55 3.51
C ASP A 46 8.41 8.51 4.60
N SER A 47 8.74 9.00 5.80
CA SER A 47 7.82 8.96 6.95
C SER A 47 6.51 9.74 6.70
N VAL A 48 6.52 10.81 5.89
CA VAL A 48 5.32 11.60 5.59
C VAL A 48 4.41 10.82 4.63
N ARG A 49 4.98 10.26 3.56
CA ARG A 49 4.23 9.48 2.57
C ARG A 49 3.67 8.20 3.16
N ALA A 50 4.40 7.54 4.07
CA ALA A 50 3.92 6.37 4.79
C ALA A 50 2.66 6.70 5.62
N GLU A 51 2.65 7.84 6.32
CA GLU A 51 1.50 8.28 7.10
C GLU A 51 0.31 8.63 6.20
N LEU A 52 0.54 9.31 5.07
CA LEU A 52 -0.52 9.64 4.11
C LEU A 52 -1.15 8.38 3.48
N LEU A 53 -0.33 7.38 3.17
CA LEU A 53 -0.80 6.09 2.67
C LEU A 53 -1.65 5.39 3.74
N HIS A 54 -1.13 5.28 4.97
CA HIS A 54 -1.86 4.71 6.10
C HIS A 54 -3.22 5.41 6.30
N ALA A 55 -3.23 6.73 6.43
CA ALA A 55 -4.45 7.51 6.62
C ALA A 55 -5.47 7.30 5.48
N SER A 56 -5.01 7.18 4.24
CA SER A 56 -5.88 6.94 3.09
C SER A 56 -6.49 5.54 3.11
N LEU A 57 -5.68 4.52 3.41
CA LEU A 57 -6.16 3.14 3.55
C LEU A 57 -7.12 2.98 4.74
N SER A 58 -6.78 3.57 5.89
CA SER A 58 -7.64 3.56 7.08
C SER A 58 -8.99 4.22 6.81
N ARG A 59 -9.03 5.34 6.06
CA ARG A 59 -10.29 5.98 5.66
C ARG A 59 -11.10 5.11 4.72
N ALA A 60 -10.46 4.49 3.72
CA ALA A 60 -11.12 3.60 2.77
C ALA A 60 -11.74 2.37 3.46
N LEU A 61 -11.06 1.82 4.48
CA LEU A 61 -11.56 0.67 5.25
C LEU A 61 -12.66 1.04 6.24
N ASN A 62 -12.55 2.18 6.92
CA ASN A 62 -13.50 2.58 7.96
C ASN A 62 -14.68 3.42 7.45
N GLY A 63 -14.85 3.53 6.12
CA GLY A 63 -16.05 4.13 5.53
C GLY A 63 -16.24 5.63 5.82
N GLN A 64 -15.16 6.38 6.08
CA GLN A 64 -15.28 7.84 6.07
C GLN A 64 -15.36 8.32 4.62
N ASP A 65 -16.56 8.19 4.05
CA ASP A 65 -16.93 8.91 2.82
C ASP A 65 -16.75 10.42 3.09
N PRO A 66 -15.88 11.13 2.35
CA PRO A 66 -15.70 12.57 2.51
C PRO A 66 -16.98 13.38 2.23
N LYS A 67 -18.07 12.73 1.79
CA LYS A 67 -19.40 13.34 1.64
C LYS A 67 -20.17 13.58 2.94
N GLY A 68 -19.61 13.25 4.10
CA GLY A 68 -20.23 13.50 5.41
C GLY A 68 -20.15 14.94 5.94
N ARG A 69 -19.88 15.95 5.10
CA ARG A 69 -20.10 17.36 5.46
C ARG A 69 -21.41 17.83 4.83
N GLU A 70 -22.52 17.33 5.35
CA GLU A 70 -23.80 18.01 5.15
C GLU A 70 -23.77 19.36 5.88
N ARG A 71 -24.47 20.31 5.28
CA ARG A 71 -24.51 21.73 5.59
C ARG A 71 -25.23 22.03 6.90
#